data_AF-B9TQ91-F1
#
_entry.id   AF-B9TQ91-F1
#
_cell.length_a   1.000
_cell.length_b   1.000
_cell.length_c   1.000
_cell.angle_alpha   90.00
_cell.angle_beta   90.00
_cell.angle_gamma   90.00
#
_symmetry.space_group_name_H-M   'P 1'
#
loop_
_entity.id
_entity.type
_entity.pdbx_description
1 polymer ?
#
loop_
_entity_poly.entity_id
_entity_poly.type
_entity_poly.pdbx_seq_one_letter_code
_entity_poly.pdbx_strand_id
1 'polypeptide(L)'
;RLVTLKDLTEFTWLVPQQGSPSHIALARLMEEEGLDIHDAVVESSCIALNIELMMRAPFIGLLPLSYATEYAARGRISLINFPSLTQLSEVVLYRRVDLNSPAPLLLAQCMREEAAASVTQGDTSIN
;
A
#
# COMPACT_ATOMS: atom_id res chain seq x y z
N ARG A 1 8.52 18.99 9.81
CA ARG A 1 7.92 19.69 8.65
C ARG A 1 6.89 18.74 8.06
N LEU A 2 5.66 19.19 7.81
CA LEU A 2 4.67 18.41 7.07
C LEU A 2 5.09 18.39 5.60
N VAL A 3 5.15 17.19 5.00
CA VAL A 3 5.41 16.99 3.57
C VAL A 3 4.07 17.03 2.86
N THR A 4 3.94 17.88 1.86
CA THR A 4 2.78 17.94 0.97
C THR A 4 3.07 17.17 -0.31
N LEU A 5 2.04 16.77 -1.05
CA LEU A 5 2.27 16.12 -2.34
C LEU A 5 2.99 17.03 -3.35
N LYS A 6 2.87 18.36 -3.21
CA LYS A 6 3.63 19.32 -4.02
C LYS A 6 5.14 19.29 -3.75
N ASP A 7 5.56 18.84 -2.57
CA ASP A 7 6.98 18.64 -2.27
C ASP A 7 7.54 17.39 -2.98
N LEU A 8 6.70 16.59 -3.65
CA LEU A 8 7.05 15.31 -4.27
C LEU A 8 7.08 15.34 -5.79
N THR A 9 7.00 16.52 -6.40
CA THR A 9 6.99 16.68 -7.86
C THR A 9 8.29 16.24 -8.53
N GLU A 10 9.41 16.24 -7.81
CA GLU A 10 10.71 15.76 -8.32
C GLU A 10 10.89 14.23 -8.20
N PHE A 11 9.96 13.53 -7.55
CA PHE A 11 10.02 12.07 -7.41
C PHE A 11 9.37 11.37 -8.60
N THR A 12 9.97 10.27 -9.04
CA THR A 12 9.32 9.37 -10.01
C THR A 12 8.31 8.49 -9.28
N TRP A 13 7.07 8.47 -9.76
CA TRP A 13 6.00 7.74 -9.10
C TRP A 13 5.96 6.29 -9.56
N LEU A 14 6.00 5.38 -8.58
CA LEU A 14 5.68 3.97 -8.74
C LEU A 14 4.17 3.83 -8.62
N VAL A 15 3.50 3.76 -9.76
CA VAL A 15 2.03 3.75 -9.83
C VAL A 15 1.54 2.30 -9.80
N PRO A 16 0.56 1.97 -8.95
CA PRO A 16 -0.04 0.63 -8.96
C PRO A 16 -0.70 0.33 -10.30
N GLN A 17 -0.82 -0.97 -10.60
CA GLN A 17 -1.45 -1.45 -11.84
C GLN A 17 -2.81 -0.79 -12.09
N GLN A 18 -3.04 -0.33 -13.31
CA GLN A 18 -4.29 0.32 -13.69
C GLN A 18 -5.51 -0.55 -13.35
N GLY A 19 -6.55 0.08 -12.81
CA GLY A 19 -7.79 -0.58 -12.39
C GLY A 19 -7.70 -1.31 -11.03
N SER A 20 -6.53 -1.38 -10.40
CA SER A 20 -6.41 -1.91 -9.04
C SER A 20 -7.00 -0.94 -8.00
N PRO A 21 -7.46 -1.42 -6.82
CA PRO A 21 -7.96 -0.55 -5.76
C PRO A 21 -6.96 0.52 -5.32
N SER A 22 -5.67 0.16 -5.27
CA SER A 22 -4.58 1.08 -4.94
C SER A 22 -4.32 2.13 -6.02
N HIS A 23 -4.50 1.78 -7.29
CA HIS A 23 -4.47 2.76 -8.38
C HIS A 23 -5.61 3.79 -8.25
N ILE A 24 -6.84 3.31 -7.98
CA ILE A 24 -8.01 4.18 -7.81
C ILE A 24 -7.83 5.15 -6.64
N ALA A 25 -7.32 4.66 -5.50
CA ALA A 25 -7.06 5.52 -4.34
C ALA A 25 -5.97 6.56 -4.61
N LEU A 26 -4.91 6.16 -5.31
CA LEU A 26 -3.85 7.08 -5.71
C LEU A 26 -4.37 8.17 -6.65
N ALA A 27 -5.15 7.79 -7.67
CA ALA A 27 -5.74 8.73 -8.61
C ALA A 27 -6.64 9.75 -7.91
N ARG A 28 -7.48 9.31 -6.96
CA ARG A 28 -8.32 10.20 -6.14
C ARG A 28 -7.50 11.17 -5.30
N LEU A 29 -6.46 10.68 -4.63
CA LEU A 29 -5.56 11.54 -3.86
C LEU A 29 -4.91 12.62 -4.73
N MET A 30 -4.44 12.24 -5.92
CA MET A 30 -3.84 13.19 -6.87
C MET A 30 -4.87 14.23 -7.34
N GLU A 31 -6.09 13.80 -7.67
CA GLU A 31 -7.19 14.69 -8.09
C GLU A 31 -7.60 15.68 -6.98
N GLU A 32 -7.78 15.20 -5.75
CA GLU A 32 -8.13 16.03 -4.58
C GLU A 32 -7.09 17.11 -4.29
N GLU A 33 -5.82 16.82 -4.58
CA GLU A 33 -4.68 17.71 -4.30
C GLU A 33 -4.28 18.56 -5.52
N GLY A 34 -5.03 18.42 -6.63
CA GLY A 34 -4.82 19.16 -7.88
C GLY A 34 -3.48 18.87 -8.53
N LEU A 35 -3.00 17.63 -8.40
CA LEU A 35 -1.72 17.19 -8.93
C LEU A 35 -1.90 16.28 -10.13
N ASP A 36 -1.08 16.53 -11.13
CA ASP A 36 -1.04 15.74 -12.34
C ASP A 36 0.36 15.16 -12.53
N ILE A 37 0.47 13.84 -12.49
CA ILE A 37 1.75 13.13 -12.55
C ILE A 37 1.78 12.40 -13.89
N HIS A 38 1.92 13.19 -14.96
CA HIS A 38 1.93 12.68 -16.33
C HIS A 38 3.35 12.45 -16.87
N ASP A 39 4.39 13.00 -16.23
CA ASP A 39 5.72 13.05 -16.85
C ASP A 39 6.76 12.03 -16.31
N ALA A 40 6.53 11.41 -15.14
CA ALA A 40 7.48 10.46 -14.56
C ALA A 40 6.79 9.35 -13.75
N VAL A 41 6.24 8.36 -14.47
CA VAL A 41 5.54 7.22 -13.88
C VAL A 41 6.15 5.90 -14.33
N VAL A 42 6.35 4.99 -13.38
CA VAL A 42 6.63 3.57 -13.62
C VAL A 42 5.46 2.77 -13.04
N GLU A 43 4.71 2.10 -13.90
CA GLU A 43 3.66 1.18 -13.43
C GLU A 43 4.29 -0.11 -12.90
N SER A 44 3.91 -0.53 -11.68
CA SER A 44 4.43 -1.75 -11.06
C SER A 44 3.48 -2.32 -10.01
N SER A 45 3.34 -3.64 -10.00
CA SER A 45 2.63 -4.42 -8.96
C SER A 45 3.58 -5.16 -8.02
N CYS A 46 4.90 -5.09 -8.24
CA CYS A 46 5.89 -5.85 -7.48
C CYS A 46 6.47 -5.03 -6.33
N ILE A 47 5.99 -5.26 -5.10
CA ILE A 47 6.45 -4.55 -3.89
C ILE A 47 7.96 -4.66 -3.71
N ALA A 48 8.54 -5.84 -3.89
CA ALA A 48 9.98 -6.05 -3.71
C ALA A 48 10.81 -5.20 -4.69
N LEU A 49 10.41 -5.15 -5.97
CA LEU A 49 11.05 -4.28 -6.96
C LEU A 49 10.89 -2.81 -6.59
N ASN A 50 9.71 -2.39 -6.15
CA ASN A 50 9.45 -1.01 -5.77
C ASN A 50 10.40 -0.54 -4.65
N ILE A 51 10.63 -1.37 -3.63
CA ILE A 51 11.60 -1.10 -2.57
C ILE A 51 13.02 -0.97 -3.13
N GLU A 52 13.44 -1.88 -4.01
CA GLU A 52 14.78 -1.83 -4.61
C GLU A 52 15.01 -0.59 -5.48
N LEU A 53 13.96 -0.06 -6.11
CA LEU A 53 13.98 1.20 -6.86
C LEU A 53 14.07 2.41 -5.91
N MET A 54 13.24 2.47 -4.87
CA MET A 54 13.25 3.54 -3.86
C MET A 54 14.59 3.69 -3.15
N MET A 55 15.34 2.59 -2.97
CA MET A 55 16.67 2.63 -2.36
C MET A 55 17.77 3.18 -3.29
N ARG A 56 17.52 3.25 -4.60
CA ARG A 56 18.55 3.59 -5.61
C ARG A 56 18.39 4.97 -6.21
N ALA A 57 17.17 5.51 -6.17
CA ALA A 57 16.79 6.74 -6.86
C ALA A 57 15.55 7.34 -6.18
N PRO A 58 15.23 8.63 -6.44
CA PRO A 58 14.09 9.32 -5.84
C PRO A 58 12.76 8.81 -6.42
N PHE A 59 12.37 7.60 -5.99
CA PHE A 59 11.06 7.02 -6.26
C PHE A 59 10.14 7.18 -5.06
N ILE A 60 8.85 7.33 -5.33
CA ILE A 60 7.79 7.29 -4.33
C ILE A 60 6.67 6.36 -4.81
N GLY A 61 6.00 5.67 -3.89
CA GLY A 61 4.89 4.80 -4.24
C GLY A 61 4.03 4.43 -3.05
N LEU A 62 2.87 3.84 -3.34
CA LEU A 62 1.98 3.27 -2.33
C LEU A 62 2.40 1.85 -1.98
N LEU A 63 2.40 1.54 -0.69
CA LEU A 63 2.70 0.22 -0.14
C LEU A 63 1.63 -0.16 0.90
N PRO A 64 1.31 -1.46 1.07
CA PRO A 64 0.56 -1.90 2.24
C PRO A 64 1.29 -1.49 3.52
N LEU A 65 0.56 -0.98 4.51
CA LEU A 65 1.14 -0.42 5.72
C LEU A 65 2.07 -1.39 6.45
N SER A 66 1.73 -2.68 6.50
CA SER A 66 2.58 -3.72 7.12
C SER A 66 3.97 -3.78 6.50
N TYR A 67 4.06 -3.81 5.18
CA TYR A 67 5.33 -3.79 4.44
C TYR A 67 6.06 -2.47 4.62
N ALA A 68 5.34 -1.36 4.53
CA ALA A 68 5.92 -0.04 4.66
C ALA A 68 6.60 0.13 6.03
N THR A 69 5.90 -0.27 7.10
CA THR A 69 6.41 -0.25 8.48
C THR A 69 7.63 -1.17 8.65
N GLU A 70 7.59 -2.39 8.14
CA GLU A 70 8.72 -3.33 8.24
C GLU A 70 9.99 -2.78 7.56
N TYR A 71 9.86 -2.24 6.35
CA TYR A 71 11.00 -1.70 5.62
C TYR A 71 11.51 -0.37 6.18
N ALA A 72 10.61 0.47 6.71
CA ALA A 72 10.99 1.70 7.40
C ALA A 72 11.74 1.41 8.71
N ALA A 73 11.30 0.41 9.49
CA ALA A 73 12.00 -0.01 10.71
C ALA A 73 13.44 -0.51 10.42
N ARG A 74 13.68 -1.00 9.21
CA ARG A 74 15.02 -1.41 8.73
C ARG A 74 15.80 -0.26 8.07
N GLY A 75 15.28 0.96 8.06
CA GLY A 75 15.91 2.13 7.45
C GLY A 75 16.03 2.06 5.92
N ARG A 76 15.22 1.22 5.26
CA ARG A 76 15.28 1.03 3.80
C ARG A 76 14.43 2.04 3.03
N ILE A 77 13.38 2.54 3.66
CA ILE A 77 12.47 3.55 3.12
C ILE A 77 12.04 4.50 4.24
N SER A 78 11.43 5.62 3.86
CA SER A 78 10.78 6.55 4.78
C SER A 78 9.27 6.56 4.53
N LEU A 79 8.49 6.69 5.60
CA LEU A 79 7.03 6.82 5.50
C LEU A 79 6.63 8.29 5.44
N ILE A 80 5.68 8.58 4.55
CA ILE A 80 5.04 9.89 4.48
C ILE A 80 3.56 9.70 4.78
N ASN A 81 3.05 10.44 5.75
CA ASN A 81 1.65 10.36 6.13
C ASN A 81 0.82 11.35 5.30
N PHE A 82 -0.16 10.85 4.56
CA PHE A 82 -1.15 11.66 3.84
C PHE A 82 -2.52 11.40 4.44
N PRO A 83 -3.04 12.30 5.30
CA PRO A 83 -4.33 12.10 5.97
C PRO A 83 -5.51 11.90 5.00
N SER A 84 -5.40 12.44 3.79
CA SER A 84 -6.37 12.29 2.69
C SER A 84 -6.28 10.95 1.96
N LEU A 85 -5.19 10.19 2.11
CA LEU A 85 -5.11 8.84 1.55
C LEU A 85 -6.06 7.92 2.32
N THR A 86 -7.28 7.80 1.79
CA THR A 86 -8.30 6.92 2.36
C THR A 86 -7.79 5.49 2.50
N GLN A 87 -8.22 4.82 3.56
CA GLN A 87 -7.87 3.42 3.81
C GLN A 87 -8.33 2.59 2.60
N LEU A 88 -7.37 1.93 1.94
CA LEU A 88 -7.66 0.98 0.87
C LEU A 88 -8.65 -0.07 1.40
N SER A 89 -9.60 -0.47 0.55
CA SER A 89 -10.71 -1.37 0.89
C SER A 89 -10.25 -2.68 1.57
N GLU A 90 -11.20 -3.37 2.19
CA GLU A 90 -11.02 -4.65 2.88
C GLU A 90 -10.21 -5.69 2.07
N VAL A 91 -9.37 -6.46 2.76
CA VAL A 91 -8.71 -7.64 2.19
C VAL A 91 -9.73 -8.78 2.11
N VAL A 92 -10.11 -9.17 0.89
CA VAL A 92 -11.16 -10.16 0.66
C VAL A 92 -10.58 -11.52 0.27
N LEU A 93 -11.06 -12.58 0.93
CA LEU A 93 -10.79 -13.96 0.52
C LEU A 93 -11.84 -14.44 -0.48
N TYR A 94 -11.44 -14.61 -1.74
CA TYR A 94 -12.29 -15.24 -2.75
C TYR A 94 -12.14 -16.76 -2.72
N ARG A 95 -13.27 -17.47 -2.70
CA ARG A 95 -13.32 -18.93 -2.85
C ARG A 95 -14.39 -19.32 -3.86
N ARG A 96 -14.19 -20.45 -4.54
CA ARG A 96 -15.27 -21.07 -5.30
C ARG A 96 -16.34 -21.60 -4.36
N VAL A 97 -17.61 -21.42 -4.72
CA VAL A 97 -18.75 -21.86 -3.90
C VAL A 97 -18.83 -23.37 -3.75
N ASP A 98 -18.36 -24.11 -4.76
CA ASP A 98 -18.38 -25.58 -4.82
C ASP A 98 -17.19 -26.25 -4.10
N LEU A 99 -16.25 -25.46 -3.58
CA LEU A 99 -15.09 -25.96 -2.87
C LEU A 99 -15.45 -26.26 -1.40
N ASN A 100 -15.84 -27.51 -1.15
CA ASN A 100 -16.29 -28.01 0.16
C ASN A 100 -15.29 -28.96 0.85
N SER A 101 -14.04 -29.02 0.38
CA SER A 101 -13.02 -29.81 1.06
C SER A 101 -12.63 -29.15 2.41
N PRO A 102 -12.24 -29.92 3.43
CA PRO A 102 -11.91 -29.36 4.75
C PRO A 102 -10.72 -28.39 4.73
N ALA A 103 -9.70 -28.65 3.90
CA ALA A 103 -8.45 -27.90 3.93
C ALA A 103 -8.60 -26.41 3.54
N PRO A 104 -9.28 -26.02 2.43
CA PRO A 104 -9.54 -24.61 2.11
C PRO A 104 -10.38 -23.88 3.16
N LEU A 105 -11.32 -24.57 3.81
CA LEU A 105 -12.12 -23.98 4.89
C LEU A 105 -11.29 -23.70 6.14
N LEU A 106 -10.41 -24.64 6.51
CA LEU A 106 -9.45 -24.44 7.59
C LEU A 106 -8.49 -23.30 7.27
N LEU A 107 -7.94 -23.24 6.07
CA LEU A 107 -7.08 -22.15 5.63
C LEU A 107 -7.79 -20.79 5.73
N ALA A 108 -9.04 -20.71 5.26
CA ALA A 108 -9.84 -19.49 5.35
C ALA A 108 -10.09 -19.06 6.81
N GLN A 109 -10.25 -20.02 7.72
CA GLN A 109 -10.38 -19.75 9.14
C GLN A 109 -9.06 -19.22 9.72
N CYS A 110 -7.94 -19.89 9.49
CA CYS A 110 -6.63 -19.45 9.95
C CYS A 110 -6.30 -18.03 9.45
N MET A 111 -6.57 -17.73 8.17
CA MET A 111 -6.37 -16.39 7.62
C MET A 111 -7.18 -15.31 8.36
N ARG A 112 -8.42 -15.62 8.76
CA ARG A 112 -9.26 -14.68 9.53
C ARG A 112 -8.75 -14.48 10.95
N GLU A 113 -8.30 -15.55 11.60
CA GLU A 113 -7.73 -15.51 12.94
C GLU A 113 -6.46 -14.64 12.98
N GLU A 114 -5.55 -14.84 12.02
CA GLU A 114 -4.32 -14.05 11.86
C GLU A 114 -4.61 -12.58 11.52
N ALA A 115 -5.58 -12.32 10.64
CA ALA A 115 -5.98 -10.96 10.30
C ALA A 115 -6.53 -10.21 11.53
N ALA A 116 -7.36 -10.87 12.34
CA ALA A 116 -7.91 -10.29 13.57
C ALA A 116 -6.80 -9.97 14.60
N ALA A 117 -5.80 -10.84 14.76
CA ALA A 117 -4.67 -10.62 15.67
C ALA A 117 -3.80 -9.42 15.23
N SER A 118 -3.68 -9.21 13.91
CA SER A 118 -2.86 -8.13 13.34
C SER A 118 -3.46 -6.73 13.52
N VAL A 119 -4.80 -6.62 13.57
CA VAL A 119 -5.49 -5.33 13.81
C VAL A 119 -5.28 -4.83 15.23
N THR A 120 -5.19 -5.72 16.22
CA THR A 120 -5.04 -5.35 17.64
C THR A 120 -3.64 -4.80 17.98
N GLN A 121 -2.61 -5.07 17.16
CA GLN A 121 -1.25 -4.58 17.37
C GLN A 121 -0.97 -3.18 16.76
N GLY A 122 -1.81 -2.72 15.83
CA GLY A 122 -1.65 -1.41 15.17
C GLY A 122 -2.00 -0.20 16.05
N ASP A 123 -2.86 -0.39 17.06
CA ASP A 123 -3.38 0.71 17.91
C ASP A 123 -2.45 1.12 19.07
N THR A 124 -1.36 0.38 19.33
CA THR A 124 -0.49 0.64 20.49
C THR A 124 0.78 1.43 20.18
N SER A 125 1.03 1.81 18.92
CA SER A 125 2.29 2.47 18.51
C SER A 125 2.14 3.91 17.98
N ILE A 126 0.97 4.52 18.13
CA ILE A 126 0.77 5.94 17.77
C ILE A 126 0.33 6.71 19.03
N ASN A 127 1.29 7.02 19.89
CA ASN A 127 1.23 8.12 20.87
C ASN A 127 2.65 8.64 21.10
#